data_AF-A0AAE4GCQ1-F1
#
_entry.id   AF-A0AAE4GCQ1-F1
#
_cell.length_a   1.000
_cell.length_b   1.000
_cell.length_c   1.000
_cell.angle_alpha   90.00
_cell.angle_beta   90.00
_cell.angle_gamma   90.00
#
_symmetry.space_group_name_H-M   'P 1'
#
loop_
_entity.id
_entity.type
_entity.pdbx_description
1 polymer ?
#
loop_
_entity_poly.entity_id
_entity_poly.type
_entity_poly.pdbx_seq_one_letter_code
_entity_poly.pdbx_strand_id
1 'polypeptide(L)'
;MSKPIIVLGDKTSHGGSVIEGSGQTLVGNKLVARIGDKVSCPRHGTTTIVSGDPTMVVDGAPVARDGDKTACGAVLIAGQATTTL
;
A
#
# COMPACT_ATOMS: atom_id res chain seq x y z
N MET A 1 -9.14 6.04 15.42
CA MET A 1 -8.31 4.84 15.16
C MET A 1 -7.58 5.12 13.85
N SER A 2 -6.28 5.38 13.89
CA SER A 2 -5.48 5.53 12.67
C SER A 2 -5.41 4.18 11.96
N LYS A 3 -5.66 4.18 10.64
CA LYS A 3 -5.49 2.97 9.82
C LYS A 3 -4.00 2.72 9.63
N PRO A 4 -3.53 1.47 9.72
CA PRO A 4 -2.13 1.17 9.49
C PRO A 4 -1.75 1.44 8.03
N ILE A 5 -0.52 1.87 7.82
CA ILE A 5 0.09 2.10 6.50
C ILE A 5 0.37 0.76 5.83
N ILE A 6 0.09 0.69 4.54
CA ILE A 6 0.46 -0.41 3.67
C ILE A 6 1.94 -0.30 3.33
N VAL A 7 2.64 -1.42 3.34
CA VAL A 7 4.06 -1.50 3.00
C VAL A 7 4.31 -2.59 1.96
N LEU A 8 5.53 -2.61 1.43
CA LEU A 8 5.99 -3.63 0.50
C LEU A 8 5.76 -5.04 1.08
N GLY A 9 5.13 -5.90 0.27
CA GLY A 9 4.79 -7.27 0.63
C GLY A 9 3.44 -7.47 1.30
N ASP A 10 2.72 -6.39 1.66
CA ASP A 10 1.36 -6.50 2.19
C ASP A 10 0.40 -7.13 1.18
N LYS A 11 -0.64 -7.79 1.69
CA LYS A 11 -1.56 -8.60 0.90
C LYS A 11 -2.73 -7.78 0.38
N THR A 12 -3.44 -8.35 -0.59
CA THR A 12 -4.69 -7.80 -1.10
C THR A 12 -5.82 -8.80 -1.00
N SER A 13 -7.07 -8.32 -1.03
CA SER A 13 -8.27 -9.16 -0.99
C SER A 13 -8.40 -10.15 -2.15
N HIS A 14 -7.72 -9.91 -3.27
CA HIS A 14 -7.67 -10.84 -4.40
C HIS A 14 -6.57 -11.92 -4.26
N GLY A 15 -5.83 -11.94 -3.14
CA GLY A 15 -4.72 -12.87 -2.89
C GLY A 15 -3.37 -12.40 -3.45
N GLY A 16 -3.32 -11.17 -3.96
CA GLY A 16 -2.11 -10.53 -4.45
C GLY A 16 -1.26 -9.89 -3.36
N SER A 17 -0.21 -9.17 -3.76
CA SER A 17 0.65 -8.43 -2.84
C SER A 17 1.26 -7.17 -3.45
N VAL A 18 1.58 -6.19 -2.62
CA VAL A 18 2.33 -5.00 -3.00
C VAL A 18 3.75 -5.38 -3.36
N ILE A 19 4.21 -4.97 -4.54
CA ILE A 19 5.53 -5.34 -5.09
C ILE A 19 6.45 -4.13 -5.31
N GLU A 20 5.94 -2.92 -5.11
CA GLU A 20 6.70 -1.68 -5.18
C GLU A 20 6.27 -0.78 -4.03
N GLY A 21 7.19 0.05 -3.55
CA GLY A 21 6.95 0.99 -2.47
C GLY A 21 7.82 2.23 -2.65
N SER A 22 7.88 3.08 -1.63
CA SER A 22 8.71 4.26 -1.60
C SER A 22 10.20 3.91 -1.74
N GLY A 23 11.00 4.83 -2.29
CA GLY A 23 12.43 4.59 -2.52
C GLY A 23 13.30 4.83 -1.29
N GLN A 24 12.83 5.64 -0.33
CA GLN A 24 13.63 6.11 0.80
C GLN A 24 12.92 5.95 2.15
N THR A 25 11.59 5.91 2.15
CA THR A 25 10.79 5.96 3.38
C THR A 25 10.41 4.56 3.85
N LEU A 26 10.86 4.23 5.07
CA LEU A 26 10.63 2.96 5.72
C LEU A 26 9.71 3.12 6.93
N VAL A 27 8.72 2.23 7.06
CA VAL A 27 7.92 2.07 8.28
C VAL A 27 8.11 0.65 8.76
N GLY A 28 8.60 0.48 9.98
CA GLY A 28 8.88 -0.86 10.53
C GLY A 28 9.85 -1.68 9.66
N ASN A 29 10.87 -1.03 9.07
CA ASN A 29 11.86 -1.63 8.19
C ASN A 29 11.31 -2.15 6.84
N LYS A 30 10.14 -1.66 6.40
CA LYS A 30 9.55 -1.97 5.09
C LYS A 30 9.19 -0.70 4.33
N LEU A 31 9.33 -0.74 3.01
CA LEU A 31 9.07 0.42 2.17
C LEU A 31 7.58 0.75 2.17
N VAL A 32 7.24 2.01 2.43
CA VAL A 32 5.84 2.48 2.46
C VAL A 32 5.22 2.41 1.07
N ALA A 33 4.03 1.84 0.94
CA ALA A 33 3.27 1.84 -0.29
C ALA A 33 2.46 3.13 -0.44
N ARG A 34 2.39 3.66 -1.66
CA ARG A 34 1.78 4.94 -2.00
C ARG A 34 0.92 4.79 -3.24
N ILE A 35 0.09 5.80 -3.51
CA ILE A 35 -0.63 5.90 -4.78
C ILE A 35 0.37 5.85 -5.95
N GLY A 36 0.10 4.99 -6.91
CA GLY A 36 0.95 4.74 -8.07
C GLY A 36 1.88 3.52 -7.93
N ASP A 37 2.16 3.05 -6.71
CA ASP A 37 3.03 1.89 -6.53
C ASP A 37 2.36 0.61 -7.07
N LYS A 38 3.17 -0.29 -7.64
CA LYS A 38 2.72 -1.55 -8.24
C LYS A 38 2.31 -2.60 -7.22
N VAL A 39 1.27 -3.33 -7.59
CA VAL A 39 0.68 -4.44 -6.85
C VAL A 39 0.48 -5.62 -7.79
N SER A 40 0.99 -6.79 -7.42
CA SER A 40 0.72 -8.03 -8.15
C SER A 40 -0.64 -8.57 -7.75
N CYS A 41 -1.56 -8.75 -8.71
CA CYS A 41 -2.86 -9.38 -8.50
C CYS A 41 -2.93 -10.70 -9.30
N PRO A 42 -3.17 -11.86 -8.67
CA PRO A 42 -3.20 -13.15 -9.36
C PRO A 42 -4.36 -13.28 -10.36
N ARG A 43 -5.38 -12.42 -10.26
CA ARG A 43 -6.55 -12.42 -11.16
C ARG A 43 -6.40 -11.52 -12.39
N HIS A 44 -5.64 -10.44 -12.29
CA HIS A 44 -5.60 -9.37 -13.31
C HIS A 44 -4.17 -9.02 -13.76
N GLY A 45 -3.14 -9.62 -13.17
CA GLY A 45 -1.75 -9.26 -13.39
C GLY A 45 -1.29 -8.10 -12.51
N THR A 46 -0.29 -7.35 -12.98
CA THR A 46 0.24 -6.19 -12.26
C THR A 46 -0.70 -5.00 -12.35
N THR A 47 -0.99 -4.40 -11.22
CA THR A 47 -1.92 -3.28 -11.03
C THR A 47 -1.24 -2.20 -10.21
N THR A 48 -1.91 -1.07 -9.96
CA THR A 48 -1.37 0.03 -9.14
C THR A 48 -2.31 0.42 -8.02
N ILE A 49 -1.78 1.03 -6.96
CA ILE A 49 -2.59 1.63 -5.90
C ILE A 49 -3.21 2.93 -6.41
N VAL A 50 -4.52 3.11 -6.20
CA VAL A 50 -5.27 4.28 -6.71
C VAL A 50 -5.93 5.11 -5.62
N SER A 51 -5.94 4.63 -4.37
CA SER A 51 -6.38 5.41 -3.22
C SER A 51 -5.37 5.40 -2.08
N GLY A 52 -5.39 6.46 -1.28
CA GLY A 52 -4.46 6.71 -0.19
C GLY A 52 -4.94 7.88 0.67
N ASP A 53 -4.16 8.24 1.67
CA ASP A 53 -4.40 9.35 2.57
C ASP A 53 -3.78 10.66 2.05
N PRO A 54 -4.57 11.64 1.60
CA PRO A 54 -4.02 12.92 1.12
C PRO A 54 -3.38 13.75 2.23
N THR A 55 -3.65 13.45 3.51
CA THR A 55 -3.02 14.15 4.65
C THR A 55 -1.62 13.63 4.95
N MET A 56 -1.28 12.45 4.43
CA MET A 56 0.01 11.80 4.64
C MET A 56 0.69 11.53 3.29
N VAL A 57 1.57 12.46 2.91
CA VAL A 57 2.30 12.41 1.65
C VAL A 57 3.74 11.99 1.90
N VAL A 58 4.17 10.93 1.21
CA VAL A 58 5.53 10.40 1.26
C VAL A 58 6.11 10.42 -0.14
N ASP A 59 7.31 10.99 -0.30
CA ASP A 59 8.01 11.04 -1.60
C ASP A 59 7.11 11.62 -2.72
N GLY A 60 6.28 12.61 -2.39
CA GLY A 60 5.39 13.32 -3.31
C GLY A 60 4.05 12.62 -3.63
N ALA A 61 3.79 11.43 -3.09
CA ALA A 61 2.53 10.70 -3.30
C ALA A 61 1.80 10.39 -1.97
N PRO A 62 0.46 10.39 -1.95
CA PRO A 62 -0.32 9.98 -0.78
C PRO A 62 -0.03 8.53 -0.38
N VAL A 63 0.12 8.28 0.92
CA VAL A 63 0.39 6.95 1.46
C VAL A 63 -0.86 6.07 1.42
N ALA A 64 -0.69 4.82 1.03
CA ALA A 64 -1.76 3.83 1.06
C ALA A 64 -1.95 3.26 2.48
N ARG A 65 -3.19 3.11 2.91
CA ARG A 65 -3.56 2.57 4.23
C ARG A 65 -4.45 1.36 4.11
N ASP A 66 -4.65 0.68 5.22
CA ASP A 66 -5.58 -0.44 5.30
C ASP A 66 -6.98 -0.08 4.78
N GLY A 67 -7.48 -0.92 3.87
CA GLY A 67 -8.76 -0.72 3.21
C GLY A 67 -8.71 0.17 1.96
N ASP A 68 -7.55 0.70 1.58
CA ASP A 68 -7.39 1.40 0.31
C ASP A 68 -7.46 0.43 -0.89
N LYS A 69 -7.68 0.98 -2.08
CA LYS A 69 -7.99 0.22 -3.29
C LYS A 69 -6.88 0.31 -4.33
N THR A 70 -6.77 -0.78 -5.08
CA THR A 70 -5.97 -0.88 -6.30
C THR A 70 -6.83 -0.63 -7.54
N ALA A 71 -6.19 -0.35 -8.68
CA ALA A 71 -6.84 -0.10 -9.96
C ALA A 71 -7.75 -1.26 -10.39
N CYS A 72 -7.43 -2.50 -10.03
CA CYS A 72 -8.24 -3.67 -10.30
C CYS A 72 -9.41 -3.88 -9.32
N GLY A 73 -9.60 -2.97 -8.36
CA GLY A 73 -10.62 -3.06 -7.32
C GLY A 73 -10.24 -3.92 -6.11
N ALA A 74 -9.04 -4.50 -6.06
CA ALA A 74 -8.57 -5.22 -4.86
C ALA A 74 -8.37 -4.24 -3.70
N VAL A 75 -8.67 -4.71 -2.49
CA VAL A 75 -8.47 -3.96 -1.25
C VAL A 75 -7.12 -4.33 -0.66
N LEU A 76 -6.35 -3.33 -0.22
CA LEU A 76 -5.08 -3.50 0.45
C LEU A 76 -5.31 -3.88 1.92
N ILE A 77 -4.57 -4.87 2.39
CA ILE A 77 -4.68 -5.44 3.73
C ILE A 77 -3.34 -5.28 4.41
N ALA A 78 -3.28 -4.44 5.43
CA ALA A 78 -2.06 -4.22 6.18
C ALA A 78 -1.73 -5.46 7.01
N GLY A 79 -0.50 -5.98 6.89
CA GLY A 79 0.00 -7.05 7.75
C GLY A 79 0.47 -6.58 9.12
N GLN A 80 0.71 -5.27 9.30
CA GLN A 80 1.11 -4.67 10.57
C GLN A 80 -0.07 -3.99 11.28
N ALA A 81 -0.16 -4.22 12.59
CA ALA A 81 -1.18 -3.61 13.46
C ALA A 81 -0.84 -2.16 13.86
N THR A 82 0.42 -1.74 13.74
CA THR A 82 0.90 -0.46 14.26
C THR A 82 1.73 0.27 13.21
N THR A 83 1.32 1.50 12.91
CA THR A 83 2.15 2.48 12.21
C THR A 83 2.81 3.36 13.27
N THR A 84 4.05 3.07 13.61
CA THR A 84 4.91 4.01 14.33
C THR A 84 5.83 4.63 13.29
N LEU A 85 5.69 5.93 13.08
CA LEU A 85 6.66 6.75 12.33
C LEU A 85 7.80 7.15 13.27
#